data_AF-A0A1N6NCX9-F1
#
_entry.id   AF-A0A1N6NCX9-F1
#
_cell.length_a   1.000
_cell.length_b   1.000
_cell.length_c   1.000
_cell.angle_alpha   90.00
_cell.angle_beta   90.00
_cell.angle_gamma   90.00
#
_symmetry.space_group_name_H-M   'P 1'
#
loop_
_entity.id
_entity.type
_entity.pdbx_description
1 polymer ?
#
loop_
_entity_poly.entity_id
_entity_poly.type
_entity_poly.pdbx_seq_one_letter_code
_entity_poly.pdbx_strand_id
1 'polypeptide(L)' 'MQQGAPYATVWAMFWIVAGAVLVVSGLAMAATAARGARRAGSTGASGIAIAVGGGLVVWGAVALLVGLITEG' A
#
# COMPACT_ATOMS: atom_id res chain seq x y z
N MET A 1 27.80 -15.27 -15.89
CA MET A 1 26.94 -15.10 -14.69
C MET A 1 25.67 -14.31 -15.05
N GLN A 2 24.87 -14.77 -16.03
CA GLN A 2 23.65 -14.08 -16.48
C GLN A 2 22.35 -14.58 -15.81
N GLN A 3 22.42 -15.59 -14.94
CA GLN A 3 21.29 -16.04 -14.13
C GLN A 3 20.88 -15.00 -13.06
N GLY A 4 21.65 -13.91 -12.90
CA GLY A 4 21.43 -12.89 -11.88
C GLY A 4 20.47 -11.75 -12.23
N ALA A 5 20.57 -11.23 -13.44
CA ALA A 5 19.74 -10.12 -13.89
C ALA A 5 18.22 -10.42 -13.92
N PRO A 6 17.75 -11.59 -14.42
CA PRO A 6 16.31 -11.84 -14.52
C PRO A 6 15.67 -12.03 -13.14
N TYR A 7 16.37 -12.58 -12.14
CA TYR A 7 15.80 -12.68 -10.79
C TYR A 7 15.61 -11.29 -10.19
N ALA A 8 16.56 -10.38 -10.38
CA ALA A 8 16.54 -9.05 -9.77
C ALA A 8 15.36 -8.24 -10.29
N THR A 9 15.11 -8.29 -11.60
CA THR A 9 13.96 -7.62 -12.22
C THR A 9 12.63 -8.20 -11.73
N VAL A 10 12.48 -9.53 -11.67
CA VAL A 10 11.25 -10.16 -11.16
C VAL A 10 11.01 -9.81 -9.69
N TRP A 11 12.08 -9.76 -8.91
CA TRP A 11 12.03 -9.41 -7.50
C TRP A 11 11.62 -7.94 -7.29
N ALA A 12 12.20 -7.01 -8.04
CA ALA A 12 11.81 -5.59 -8.02
C ALA A 12 10.34 -5.41 -8.44
N MET A 13 9.92 -6.06 -9.52
CA MET A 13 8.55 -6.00 -10.03
C MET A 13 7.53 -6.50 -9.00
N PHE A 14 7.84 -7.55 -8.24
CA PHE A 14 6.99 -8.03 -7.14
C PHE A 14 6.75 -6.93 -6.09
N TRP A 15 7.80 -6.26 -5.62
CA TRP A 15 7.69 -5.21 -4.62
C TRP A 15 6.95 -3.98 -5.12
N ILE A 16 7.16 -3.61 -6.39
CA ILE A 16 6.45 -2.50 -7.02
C ILE A 16 4.94 -2.80 -7.08
N VAL A 17 4.57 -3.98 -7.58
CA VAL A 17 3.15 -4.38 -7.69
C VAL A 17 2.52 -4.52 -6.30
N ALA A 18 3.18 -5.21 -5.37
CA ALA A 18 2.70 -5.38 -4.00
C ALA A 18 2.50 -4.03 -3.30
N GLY A 19 3.45 -3.10 -3.46
CA GLY A 19 3.35 -1.75 -2.93
C GLY A 19 2.20 -0.96 -3.55
N ALA A 20 2.04 -0.99 -4.87
CA ALA A 20 0.93 -0.33 -5.56
C ALA A 20 -0.44 -0.85 -5.08
N VAL A 21 -0.60 -2.16 -4.96
CA VAL A 21 -1.84 -2.79 -4.47
C VAL A 21 -2.12 -2.39 -3.02
N LEU A 22 -1.11 -2.36 -2.16
CA LEU A 22 -1.23 -1.92 -0.76
C LEU A 22 -1.67 -0.46 -0.66
N VAL A 23 -1.06 0.43 -1.46
CA VAL A 23 -1.42 1.86 -1.50
C VAL A 23 -2.87 2.03 -1.93
N VAL A 24 -3.27 1.42 -3.04
CA VAL A 24 -4.63 1.56 -3.57
C VAL A 24 -5.67 0.97 -2.60
N SER A 25 -5.38 -0.18 -2.00
CA SER A 25 -6.27 -0.84 -1.05
C SER A 25 -6.40 -0.03 0.25
N GLY A 26 -5.29 0.45 0.79
CA GLY A 26 -5.28 1.31 1.98
C GLY A 26 -6.02 2.62 1.74
N LEU A 27 -5.80 3.25 0.58
CA LEU A 27 -6.49 4.48 0.19
C LEU A 27 -7.99 4.25 0.02
N ALA A 28 -8.39 3.14 -0.61
CA ALA A 28 -9.79 2.77 -0.76
C ALA A 28 -10.45 2.52 0.60
N MET A 29 -9.81 1.78 1.51
CA MET A 29 -10.33 1.56 2.87
C MET A 29 -10.44 2.85 3.68
N ALA A 30 -9.43 3.72 3.63
CA ALA A 30 -9.47 5.02 4.30
C ALA A 30 -10.60 5.89 3.73
N ALA A 31 -10.78 5.89 2.40
CA ALA A 31 -11.80 6.69 1.73
C ALA A 31 -13.24 6.16 1.96
N THR A 32 -13.44 4.85 2.07
CA THR A 32 -14.75 4.26 2.40
C THR A 32 -15.06 4.45 3.88
N ALA A 33 -14.08 4.29 4.76
CA ALA A 33 -14.22 4.57 6.19
C ALA A 33 -14.54 6.04 6.46
N ALA A 34 -13.83 6.97 5.83
CA ALA A 34 -14.10 8.40 5.96
C ALA A 34 -15.49 8.78 5.42
N ARG A 35 -15.94 8.17 4.32
CA ARG A 35 -17.30 8.35 3.80
C ARG A 35 -18.37 7.74 4.73
N GLY A 36 -18.09 6.59 5.32
CA GLY A 36 -18.95 5.93 6.30
C GLY A 36 -19.10 6.76 7.58
N ALA A 37 -18.01 7.32 8.09
CA ALA A 37 -17.98 8.18 9.26
C ALA A 37 -18.89 9.40 9.11
N ARG A 38 -18.83 10.06 7.94
CA ARG A 38 -19.67 11.23 7.62
C ARG A 38 -21.15 10.89 7.55
N ARG A 39 -21.51 9.68 7.14
CA ARG A 39 -22.92 9.23 7.03
C ARG A 39 -23.47 8.68 8.34
N ALA A 40 -22.64 8.03 9.15
CA ALA A 40 -23.08 7.27 10.32
C ALA A 40 -22.98 8.04 11.65
N GLY A 41 -22.26 9.17 11.71
CA GLY A 41 -22.09 9.94 12.95
C GLY A 41 -21.38 9.18 14.09
N SER A 42 -20.73 8.05 13.78
CA SER A 42 -20.05 7.17 14.74
C SER A 42 -18.54 7.23 14.56
N THR A 43 -17.85 7.71 15.60
CA THR A 43 -16.43 8.12 15.56
C THR A 43 -15.46 6.97 15.85
N GLY A 44 -15.85 5.97 16.65
CA GLY A 44 -14.95 4.93 17.16
C GLY A 44 -14.46 3.91 16.11
N ALA A 45 -15.39 3.19 15.47
CA ALA A 45 -15.03 2.16 14.48
C ALA A 45 -14.43 2.78 13.20
N SER A 46 -14.90 3.98 12.84
CA SER A 46 -14.39 4.72 11.68
C SER A 46 -12.94 5.18 11.85
N GLY A 47 -12.54 5.56 13.08
CA GLY A 47 -11.16 5.97 13.38
C GLY A 47 -10.16 4.84 13.19
N ILE A 48 -10.50 3.62 13.60
CA ILE A 48 -9.65 2.43 13.40
C ILE A 48 -9.49 2.13 11.91
N ALA A 49 -10.58 2.19 11.14
CA ALA A 49 -10.52 1.92 9.70
C ALA A 49 -9.70 2.97 8.93
N ILE A 50 -9.72 4.24 9.36
CA ILE A 50 -8.85 5.29 8.80
C ILE A 50 -7.38 5.03 9.18
N ALA A 51 -7.10 4.68 10.43
CA ALA A 51 -5.74 4.40 10.89
C ALA A 51 -5.12 3.19 10.17
N VAL A 52 -5.90 2.10 9.99
CA VAL A 52 -5.46 0.92 9.25
C VAL A 52 -5.28 1.24 7.77
N GLY A 53 -6.22 1.97 7.15
CA GLY A 53 -6.09 2.41 5.76
C GLY A 53 -4.86 3.30 5.55
N GLY A 54 -4.60 4.24 6.45
CA GLY A 54 -3.41 5.08 6.43
C GLY A 54 -2.11 4.28 6.61
N GLY A 55 -2.09 3.31 7.53
CA GLY A 55 -0.96 2.42 7.73
C GLY A 55 -0.63 1.58 6.50
N LEU A 56 -1.65 1.07 5.80
CA LEU A 56 -1.49 0.34 4.54
C LEU A 56 -0.94 1.22 3.42
N VAL A 57 -1.36 2.49 3.35
CA VAL A 57 -0.81 3.45 2.38
C VAL A 57 0.67 3.73 2.64
N VAL A 58 1.04 3.99 3.90
CA VAL A 58 2.43 4.24 4.28
C VAL A 58 3.31 3.02 3.99
N TRP A 59 2.85 1.83 4.37
CA TRP A 59 3.60 0.59 4.11
C TRP A 59 3.71 0.26 2.62
N GLY A 60 2.64 0.49 1.84
CA GLY A 60 2.66 0.34 0.39
C GLY A 60 3.64 1.31 -0.28
N ALA A 61 3.76 2.54 0.23
CA ALA A 61 4.76 3.50 -0.26
C ALA A 61 6.20 3.05 0.04
N VAL A 62 6.44 2.45 1.22
CA VAL A 62 7.74 1.86 1.56
C VAL A 62 8.09 0.70 0.63
N ALA A 63 7.15 -0.21 0.37
CA ALA A 63 7.36 -1.32 -0.56
C ALA A 63 7.66 -0.86 -1.99
N LEU A 64 6.97 0.18 -2.48
CA LEU A 64 7.27 0.83 -3.77
C LEU A 64 8.69 1.40 -3.79
N LEU A 65 9.08 2.10 -2.73
CA LEU A 65 10.39 2.74 -2.62
C LEU A 65 11.52 1.71 -2.60
N VAL A 66 11.33 0.58 -1.90
CA VAL A 66 12.25 -0.56 -1.94
C VAL A 66 12.35 -1.13 -3.34
N GLY A 67 11.23 -1.39 -4.01
CA GLY A 67 11.21 -1.93 -5.37
C GLY A 67 11.93 -1.03 -6.38
N LEU A 68 11.69 0.28 -6.32
CA LEU A 68 12.36 1.27 -7.18
C LEU A 68 13.87 1.36 -6.92
N ILE A 69 14.30 1.29 -5.66
CA ILE A 69 15.73 1.30 -5.31
C ILE A 69 16.41 0.00 -5.72
N THR A 70 15.72 -1.14 -5.71
CA THR A 70 16.30 -2.44 -6.13
C THR A 70 16.30 -2.64 -7.64
N GLU A 71 15.56 -1.84 -8.39
CA GLU A 71 15.59 -1.84 -9.86
C GLU A 71 16.72 -0.98 -10.45
N GLY A 72 17.26 -0.03 -9.66
CA GLY A 72 18.40 0.84 -10.02
C GLY A 72 19.77 0.26 -9.66
#